data_AF-A0A3S0C321-F1
#
_entry.id   AF-A0A3S0C321-F1
#
_cell.length_a   1.000
_cell.length_b   1.000
_cell.length_c   1.000
_cell.angle_alpha   90.00
_cell.angle_beta   90.00
_cell.angle_gamma   90.00
#
_symmetry.space_group_name_H-M   'P 1'
#
loop_
_entity.id
_entity.type
_entity.pdbx_description
1 polymer ?
#
loop_
_entity_poly.entity_id
_entity_poly.type
_entity_poly.pdbx_seq_one_letter_code
_entity_poly.pdbx_strand_id
1 'polypeptide(L)'
;MNHEVSRVRPKRTCVEIEESRAWMGFYRRVGQDPVMAAEVMAQLEADPLMKRNHLALYLCCKQSLRTHKATAARNRRIGQFVRWLFHGAFVAPALALRHMLRQGGDIAVECLPPTANEPAATQVKRLKKAPDFAQAQSSFEAKASEPKDAPSATSGELSKPNAVSQTA
;
A
#
# COMPACT_ATOMS: atom_id res chain seq x y z
N MET A 1 17.11 47.21 71.89
CA MET A 1 17.76 46.70 70.67
C MET A 1 16.95 45.50 70.19
N ASN A 2 16.07 45.69 69.20
CA ASN A 2 15.28 44.62 68.62
C ASN A 2 15.99 44.14 67.36
N HIS A 3 16.44 42.88 67.35
CA HIS A 3 16.93 42.24 66.14
C HIS A 3 15.72 41.77 65.33
N GLU A 4 15.30 42.57 64.35
CA GLU A 4 14.42 42.08 63.28
C GLU A 4 15.22 41.12 62.39
N VAL A 5 15.10 39.83 62.70
CA VAL A 5 15.54 38.76 61.80
C VAL A 5 14.61 38.77 60.59
N SER A 6 15.05 39.45 59.54
CA SER A 6 14.37 39.47 58.25
C SER A 6 14.23 38.02 57.73
N ARG A 7 13.01 37.47 57.76
CA ARG A 7 12.71 36.13 57.25
C ARG A 7 12.89 36.11 55.73
N VAL A 8 14.12 35.82 55.28
CA VAL A 8 14.40 35.51 53.88
C VAL A 8 13.69 34.20 53.51
N ARG A 9 12.84 34.27 52.48
CA ARG A 9 11.90 33.23 52.06
C ARG A 9 12.55 31.85 51.76
N PRO A 10 12.03 30.73 52.31
CA PRO A 10 12.46 29.36 51.99
C PRO A 10 11.94 28.80 50.65
N LYS A 11 11.48 29.65 49.71
CA LYS A 11 10.81 29.16 48.48
C LYS A 11 11.74 28.39 47.54
N ARG A 12 13.04 28.68 47.56
CA ARG A 12 14.03 28.05 46.67
C ARG A 12 14.27 26.58 46.99
N THR A 13 14.27 26.21 48.27
CA THR A 13 14.48 24.81 48.69
C THR A 13 13.26 23.95 48.35
N CYS A 14 12.05 24.51 48.40
CA CYS A 14 10.84 23.79 47.99
C CYS A 14 10.87 23.42 46.51
N VAL A 15 11.30 24.35 45.65
CA VAL A 15 11.42 24.11 44.20
C VAL A 15 12.46 23.01 43.92
N GLU A 16 13.63 23.06 44.57
CA GLU A 16 14.67 22.04 44.40
C GLU A 16 14.21 20.64 44.85
N ILE A 17 13.41 20.56 45.92
CA ILE A 17 12.82 19.30 46.39
C ILE A 17 11.78 18.78 45.40
N GLU A 18 10.91 19.66 44.87
CA GLU A 18 9.92 19.28 43.87
C GLU A 18 10.55 18.86 42.54
N GLU A 19 11.62 19.53 42.11
CA GLU A 19 12.41 19.16 40.95
C GLU A 19 13.07 17.79 41.15
N SER A 20 13.70 17.56 42.30
CA SER A 20 14.25 16.25 42.68
C SER A 20 13.17 15.15 42.62
N ARG A 21 11.95 15.47 43.05
CA ARG A 21 10.80 14.55 42.95
C ARG A 21 10.33 14.33 41.52
N ALA A 22 10.34 15.37 40.69
CA ALA A 22 10.01 15.28 39.27
C ALA A 22 11.01 14.36 38.55
N TRP A 23 12.32 14.49 38.85
CA TRP A 23 13.37 13.62 38.34
C TRP A 23 13.11 12.15 38.63
N MET A 24 12.76 11.79 39.87
CA MET A 24 12.38 10.41 40.22
C MET A 24 11.20 9.89 39.38
N GLY A 25 10.24 10.77 39.07
CA GLY A 25 9.12 10.45 38.18
C GLY A 25 9.57 10.09 36.77
N PHE A 26 10.54 10.81 36.21
CA PHE A 26 11.12 10.51 34.90
C PHE A 26 11.88 9.18 34.90
N TYR A 27 12.70 8.91 35.92
CA TYR A 27 13.42 7.62 36.03
C TYR A 27 12.49 6.41 35.94
N ARG A 28 11.30 6.48 36.56
CA ARG A 28 10.34 5.38 36.52
C ARG A 28 9.65 5.23 35.16
N ARG A 29 9.34 6.34 34.50
CA ARG A 29 8.54 6.35 33.26
C ARG A 29 9.35 6.14 31.98
N VAL A 30 10.60 6.62 31.94
CA VAL A 30 11.51 6.50 30.78
C VAL A 30 11.73 5.04 30.35
N GLY A 31 11.65 4.08 31.28
CA GLY A 31 11.76 2.65 30.97
C GLY A 31 10.51 2.07 30.28
N GLN A 32 9.35 2.70 30.42
CA GLN A 32 8.06 2.21 29.92
C GLN A 32 7.63 2.94 28.64
N ASP A 33 7.99 4.22 28.53
CA ASP A 33 7.58 5.09 27.44
C ASP A 33 8.79 5.52 26.59
N PRO A 34 8.92 5.01 25.36
CA PRO A 34 10.02 5.36 24.46
C PRO A 34 9.91 6.80 23.93
N VAL A 35 8.72 7.41 23.90
CA VAL A 35 8.53 8.79 23.44
C VAL A 35 9.08 9.74 24.48
N MET A 36 8.66 9.57 25.74
CA MET A 36 9.20 10.33 26.87
C MET A 36 10.72 10.15 26.99
N ALA A 37 11.25 8.94 26.79
CA ALA A 37 12.69 8.68 26.80
C ALA A 37 13.45 9.46 25.72
N ALA A 38 12.87 9.63 24.53
CA ALA A 38 13.49 10.38 23.45
C ALA A 38 13.51 11.89 23.74
N GLU A 39 12.41 12.44 24.26
CA GLU A 39 12.31 13.86 24.63
C GLU A 39 13.26 14.22 25.78
N VAL A 40 13.27 13.42 26.85
CA VAL A 40 14.19 13.60 27.99
C VAL A 40 15.64 13.48 27.55
N MET A 41 15.96 12.53 26.65
CA MET A 41 17.30 12.39 26.09
C MET A 41 17.70 13.62 25.27
N ALA A 42 16.81 14.14 24.41
CA ALA A 42 17.09 15.33 23.62
C ALA A 42 17.34 16.56 24.52
N GLN A 43 16.56 16.73 25.59
CA GLN A 43 16.76 17.80 26.56
C GLN A 43 18.07 17.66 27.34
N LEU A 44 18.44 16.44 27.74
CA LEU A 44 19.73 16.16 28.36
C LEU A 44 20.91 16.37 27.39
N GLU A 45 20.73 16.14 26.10
CA GLU A 45 21.80 16.40 25.12
C GLU A 45 21.98 17.89 24.82
N ALA A 46 20.91 18.68 24.91
CA ALA A 46 20.96 20.14 24.78
C ALA A 46 21.68 20.82 25.95
N ASP A 47 21.62 20.25 27.17
CA ASP A 47 22.29 20.79 28.36
C ASP A 47 23.37 19.81 28.91
N PRO A 48 24.67 20.07 28.64
CA PRO A 48 25.75 19.19 29.06
C PRO A 48 25.99 19.17 30.57
N LEU A 49 25.58 20.20 31.33
CA LEU A 49 25.68 20.20 32.78
C LEU A 49 24.61 19.30 33.38
N MET A 50 23.37 19.41 32.89
CA MET A 50 22.28 18.52 33.29
C MET A 50 22.57 17.06 32.95
N LYS A 51 23.18 16.80 31.78
CA LYS A 51 23.64 15.46 31.37
C LYS A 51 24.63 14.84 32.33
N ARG A 52 25.59 15.65 32.83
CA ARG A 52 26.60 15.18 33.80
C ARG A 52 25.95 14.85 35.14
N ASN A 53 25.02 15.69 35.60
CA ASN A 53 24.31 15.48 36.86
C ASN A 53 23.37 14.26 36.82
N HIS A 54 22.76 13.97 35.66
CA HIS A 54 21.81 12.87 35.48
C HIS A 54 22.26 11.85 34.43
N LEU A 55 23.54 11.46 34.47
CA LEU A 55 24.10 10.49 33.52
C LEU A 55 23.38 9.14 33.53
N ALA A 56 22.97 8.67 34.71
CA ALA A 56 22.22 7.44 34.84
C ALA A 56 20.89 7.50 34.06
N LEU A 57 20.15 8.61 34.15
CA LEU A 57 18.91 8.82 33.39
C LEU A 57 19.16 8.75 31.90
N TYR A 58 20.21 9.40 31.41
CA TYR A 58 20.60 9.38 30.01
C TYR A 58 20.88 7.95 29.51
N LEU A 59 21.59 7.14 30.31
CA LEU A 59 21.84 5.74 29.98
C LEU A 59 20.56 4.90 30.00
N CYS A 60 19.66 5.13 30.98
CA CYS A 60 18.34 4.50 31.02
C CYS A 60 17.52 4.82 29.76
N CYS A 61 17.51 6.08 29.31
CA CYS A 61 16.84 6.48 28.07
C CYS A 61 17.42 5.72 26.86
N LYS A 62 18.75 5.60 26.76
CA LYS A 62 19.39 4.85 25.65
C LYS A 62 19.02 3.38 25.67
N GLN A 63 18.95 2.79 26.86
CA GLN A 63 18.57 1.39 27.01
C GLN A 63 17.10 1.16 26.67
N SER A 64 16.19 2.02 27.11
CA SER A 64 14.76 1.90 26.80
C SER A 64 14.51 2.04 25.29
N LEU A 65 15.16 3.00 24.62
CA LEU A 65 15.05 3.13 23.16
C LEU A 65 15.57 1.90 22.40
N ARG A 66 16.66 1.28 22.86
CA ARG A 66 17.21 0.06 22.23
C ARG A 66 16.29 -1.14 22.41
N THR A 67 15.79 -1.34 23.62
CA THR A 67 14.89 -2.45 23.94
C THR A 67 13.56 -2.31 23.20
N HIS A 68 12.97 -1.11 23.15
CA HIS A 68 11.76 -0.85 22.37
C HIS A 68 11.96 -1.07 20.87
N LYS A 69 13.10 -0.64 20.29
CA LYS A 69 13.43 -0.93 18.88
C LYS A 69 13.50 -2.43 18.60
N ALA A 70 14.11 -3.21 19.50
CA ALA A 70 14.21 -4.65 19.36
C ALA A 70 12.82 -5.32 19.45
N THR A 71 11.99 -4.91 20.39
CA THR A 71 10.62 -5.43 20.54
C THR A 71 9.74 -5.05 19.35
N ALA A 72 9.83 -3.81 18.86
CA ALA A 72 9.09 -3.36 17.68
C ALA A 72 9.49 -4.14 16.42
N ALA A 73 10.77 -4.47 16.24
CA ALA A 73 11.24 -5.27 15.11
C ALA A 73 10.65 -6.69 15.12
N ARG A 74 10.53 -7.31 16.30
CA ARG A 74 9.88 -8.63 16.45
C ARG A 74 8.40 -8.55 16.12
N ASN A 75 7.69 -7.58 16.70
CA ASN A 75 6.26 -7.40 16.47
C ASN A 75 5.94 -7.10 15.01
N ARG A 76 6.81 -6.35 14.31
CA ARG A 76 6.66 -6.09 12.87
C ARG A 76 6.73 -7.37 12.03
N ARG A 77 7.66 -8.28 12.36
CA ARG A 77 7.76 -9.57 11.67
C ARG A 77 6.53 -10.44 11.90
N ILE A 78 6.05 -10.49 13.14
CA ILE A 78 4.84 -11.24 13.49
C ILE A 78 3.62 -10.65 12.78
N GLY A 79 3.44 -9.33 12.81
CA GLY A 79 2.33 -8.68 12.12
C GLY A 79 2.35 -8.92 10.60
N GLN A 80 3.53 -8.85 9.98
CA GLN A 80 3.69 -9.15 8.56
C GLN A 80 3.40 -10.62 8.26
N PHE A 81 3.88 -11.54 9.10
CA PHE A 81 3.65 -12.98 8.94
C PHE A 81 2.16 -13.32 9.08
N VAL A 82 1.50 -12.82 10.11
CA VAL A 82 0.06 -13.01 10.33
C VAL A 82 -0.73 -12.43 9.16
N ARG A 83 -0.40 -11.21 8.71
CA ARG A 83 -1.05 -10.60 7.54
C ARG A 83 -0.88 -11.45 6.29
N TRP A 84 0.33 -11.96 6.03
CA TRP A 84 0.59 -12.83 4.89
C TRP A 84 -0.15 -14.17 5.01
N LEU A 85 -0.17 -14.77 6.20
CA LEU A 85 -0.86 -16.03 6.46
C LEU A 85 -2.38 -15.91 6.24
N PHE A 86 -3.02 -14.87 6.80
CA PHE A 86 -4.44 -14.62 6.57
C PHE A 86 -4.72 -14.29 5.10
N HIS A 87 -3.84 -13.54 4.45
CA HIS A 87 -4.01 -13.23 3.03
C HIS A 87 -3.90 -14.49 2.16
N GLY A 88 -2.93 -15.36 2.43
CA GLY A 88 -2.74 -16.63 1.72
C GLY A 88 -3.82 -17.68 2.02
N ALA A 89 -4.29 -17.77 3.27
CA ALA A 89 -5.28 -18.77 3.67
C ALA A 89 -6.71 -18.38 3.29
N PHE A 90 -7.05 -17.08 3.29
CA PHE A 90 -8.43 -16.63 3.09
C PHE A 90 -8.64 -15.84 1.79
N VAL A 91 -7.75 -14.91 1.47
CA VAL A 91 -7.95 -14.02 0.32
C VAL A 91 -7.61 -14.72 -0.99
N ALA A 92 -6.48 -15.43 -1.05
CA ALA A 92 -6.07 -16.13 -2.26
C ALA A 92 -7.06 -17.25 -2.67
N PRO A 93 -7.56 -18.12 -1.76
CA PRO A 93 -8.52 -19.16 -2.13
C PRO A 93 -9.88 -18.58 -2.50
N ALA A 94 -10.34 -17.53 -1.83
CA ALA A 94 -11.59 -16.87 -2.18
C ALA A 94 -11.53 -16.23 -3.58
N LEU A 95 -10.41 -15.59 -3.93
CA LEU A 95 -10.19 -15.03 -5.26
C LEU A 95 -10.08 -16.12 -6.33
N ALA A 96 -9.35 -17.21 -6.04
CA ALA A 96 -9.24 -18.36 -6.94
C ALA A 96 -10.60 -19.02 -7.16
N LEU A 97 -11.39 -19.24 -6.10
CA LEU A 97 -12.73 -19.80 -6.19
C LEU A 97 -13.67 -18.88 -6.99
N ARG A 98 -13.59 -17.56 -6.79
CA ARG A 98 -14.36 -16.58 -7.57
C ARG A 98 -13.96 -16.58 -9.05
N HIS A 99 -12.68 -16.75 -9.36
CA HIS A 99 -12.20 -16.81 -10.74
C HIS A 99 -12.62 -18.12 -11.42
N MET A 100 -12.48 -19.25 -10.72
CA MET A 100 -12.94 -20.57 -11.17
C MET A 100 -14.46 -20.59 -11.39
N LEU A 101 -15.28 -20.00 -10.51
CA LEU A 101 -16.72 -19.90 -10.73
C LEU A 101 -17.08 -19.07 -11.95
N ARG A 102 -16.34 -17.98 -12.21
CA ARG A 102 -16.55 -17.15 -13.41
C ARG A 102 -16.17 -17.89 -14.69
N GLN A 103 -15.00 -18.52 -14.72
CA GLN A 103 -14.55 -19.32 -15.86
C GLN A 103 -15.43 -20.55 -16.09
N GLY A 104 -15.88 -21.22 -15.03
CA GLY A 104 -16.82 -22.33 -15.12
C GLY A 104 -18.19 -21.91 -15.62
N GLY A 105 -18.63 -20.68 -15.30
CA GLY A 105 -19.83 -20.08 -15.87
C GLY A 105 -19.71 -19.88 -17.39
N ASP A 106 -18.59 -19.33 -17.86
CA ASP A 106 -18.36 -19.14 -19.30
C ASP A 106 -18.31 -20.48 -20.05
N ILE A 107 -17.67 -21.51 -19.49
CA ILE A 107 -17.62 -22.86 -20.08
C ILE A 107 -18.99 -23.55 -20.06
N ALA A 108 -19.78 -23.37 -19.00
CA ALA A 108 -21.14 -23.90 -18.93
C ALA A 108 -22.08 -23.22 -19.94
N VAL A 109 -21.88 -21.92 -20.21
CA VAL A 109 -22.58 -21.18 -21.27
C VAL A 109 -22.23 -21.70 -22.66
N GLU A 110 -20.97 -22.08 -22.90
CA GLU A 110 -20.56 -22.72 -24.17
C GLU A 110 -21.07 -24.16 -24.32
N CYS A 111 -21.35 -24.86 -23.22
CA CYS A 111 -21.89 -26.23 -23.21
C CYS A 111 -23.43 -26.29 -23.22
N LEU A 112 -24.12 -25.14 -23.17
CA LEU A 112 -25.56 -25.08 -23.40
C LEU A 112 -25.82 -25.37 -24.89
N PRO A 113 -26.76 -26.28 -25.23
CA PRO A 113 -27.11 -26.55 -26.61
C PRO A 113 -27.50 -25.23 -27.31
N PRO A 114 -27.15 -25.05 -28.60
CA PRO A 114 -27.24 -23.78 -29.30
C PRO A 114 -28.68 -23.25 -29.32
N THR A 115 -29.05 -22.52 -28.28
CA THR A 115 -30.28 -21.75 -28.24
C THR A 115 -29.95 -20.41 -28.89
N ALA A 116 -30.01 -20.39 -30.22
CA ALA A 116 -30.29 -19.31 -31.20
C ALA A 116 -30.13 -17.80 -30.87
N ASN A 117 -29.65 -17.39 -29.70
CA ASN A 117 -29.57 -16.01 -29.22
C ASN A 117 -28.12 -15.62 -29.10
N GLU A 118 -27.48 -15.51 -30.26
CA GLU A 118 -26.13 -15.01 -30.41
C GLU A 118 -26.07 -13.53 -29.97
N PRO A 119 -25.32 -13.19 -28.91
CA PRO A 119 -25.21 -11.79 -28.45
C PRO A 119 -24.52 -10.90 -29.49
N ALA A 120 -23.71 -11.48 -30.40
CA ALA A 120 -23.13 -10.79 -31.53
C ALA A 120 -24.21 -10.23 -32.48
N ALA A 121 -25.28 -10.98 -32.77
CA ALA A 121 -26.39 -10.48 -33.58
C ALA A 121 -27.10 -9.28 -32.92
N THR A 122 -27.15 -9.24 -31.58
CA THR A 122 -27.75 -8.14 -30.83
C THR A 122 -26.83 -6.91 -30.82
N GLN A 123 -25.51 -7.10 -30.68
CA GLN A 123 -24.53 -6.02 -30.75
C GLN A 123 -24.41 -5.46 -32.18
N VAL A 124 -24.43 -6.32 -33.21
CA VAL A 124 -24.47 -5.90 -34.62
C VAL A 124 -25.74 -5.11 -34.92
N LYS A 125 -26.91 -5.50 -34.37
CA LYS A 125 -28.15 -4.71 -34.49
C LYS A 125 -28.05 -3.36 -33.76
N ARG A 126 -27.33 -3.27 -32.64
CA ARG A 126 -27.10 -1.99 -31.93
C ARG A 126 -26.12 -1.10 -32.67
N LEU A 127 -25.02 -1.65 -33.18
CA LEU A 127 -24.01 -0.92 -33.97
C LEU A 127 -24.60 -0.42 -35.28
N LYS A 128 -25.41 -1.23 -35.97
CA LYS A 128 -26.17 -0.79 -37.17
C LYS A 128 -27.21 0.30 -36.89
N LYS A 129 -27.68 0.42 -35.65
CA LYS A 129 -28.61 1.49 -35.23
C LYS A 129 -27.90 2.74 -34.70
N ALA A 130 -26.58 2.68 -34.48
CA ALA A 130 -25.81 3.83 -34.03
C ALA A 130 -25.57 4.81 -35.20
N PRO A 131 -25.81 6.11 -35.01
CA PRO A 131 -25.72 7.11 -36.08
C PRO A 131 -24.31 7.23 -36.68
N ASP A 132 -23.28 6.94 -35.89
CA ASP A 132 -21.88 6.97 -36.31
C ASP A 132 -21.57 5.96 -37.42
N PHE A 133 -22.27 4.81 -37.44
CA PHE A 133 -22.10 3.79 -38.48
C PHE A 133 -22.89 4.11 -39.75
N ALA A 134 -24.03 4.80 -39.64
CA ALA A 134 -24.76 5.29 -40.81
C ALA A 134 -23.93 6.34 -41.57
N GLN A 135 -23.23 7.21 -40.84
CA GLN A 135 -22.32 8.19 -41.42
C GLN A 135 -21.10 7.52 -42.09
N ALA A 136 -20.52 6.49 -41.45
CA ALA A 136 -19.42 5.73 -42.03
C ALA A 136 -19.83 4.94 -43.29
N GLN A 137 -21.04 4.36 -43.31
CA GLN A 137 -21.58 3.68 -44.49
C GLN A 137 -21.81 4.65 -45.65
N SER A 138 -22.39 5.84 -45.39
CA SER A 138 -22.55 6.87 -46.43
C SER A 138 -21.22 7.38 -46.98
N SER A 139 -20.16 7.40 -46.15
CA SER A 139 -18.80 7.77 -46.58
C SER A 139 -18.13 6.70 -47.44
N PHE A 140 -18.43 5.41 -47.17
CA PHE A 140 -17.97 4.29 -47.99
C PHE A 140 -18.74 4.17 -49.31
N GLU A 141 -20.05 4.40 -49.30
CA GLU A 141 -20.90 4.39 -50.49
C GLU A 141 -20.56 5.56 -51.42
N ALA A 142 -20.32 6.75 -50.86
CA ALA A 142 -19.80 7.91 -51.61
C ALA A 142 -18.44 7.63 -52.26
N LYS A 143 -17.58 6.84 -51.61
CA LYS A 143 -16.27 6.41 -52.13
C LYS A 143 -16.37 5.27 -53.16
N ALA A 144 -17.44 4.47 -53.12
CA ALA A 144 -17.71 3.43 -54.11
C ALA A 144 -18.30 4.00 -55.42
N SER A 145 -18.85 5.21 -55.40
CA SER A 145 -19.39 5.91 -56.56
C SER A 145 -18.38 6.78 -57.34
N GLU A 146 -17.09 6.77 -56.98
CA GLU A 146 -16.04 7.33 -57.85
C GLU A 146 -15.70 6.33 -58.97
N PRO A 147 -15.89 6.68 -60.26
CA PRO A 147 -15.52 5.79 -61.36
C PRO A 147 -14.01 5.86 -61.56
N LYS A 148 -13.33 4.75 -61.31
CA LYS A 148 -11.98 4.54 -61.85
C LYS A 148 -11.74 3.06 -62.11
N ASP A 149 -11.88 2.74 -63.39
CA ASP A 149 -11.32 1.63 -64.16
C ASP A 149 -10.88 0.36 -63.41
N ALA A 150 -11.54 -0.74 -63.79
CA ALA A 150 -11.13 -2.12 -63.59
C ALA A 150 -9.74 -2.39 -64.24
N PRO A 151 -9.00 -3.47 -63.89
CA PRO A 151 -9.51 -4.83 -64.06
C PRO A 151 -9.18 -5.86 -62.97
N SER A 152 -10.07 -6.84 -62.92
CA SER A 152 -9.85 -8.29 -62.83
C SER A 152 -8.96 -8.88 -61.75
N ALA A 153 -9.65 -9.56 -60.82
CA ALA A 153 -9.61 -11.02 -60.67
C ALA A 153 -8.26 -11.73 -60.90
N THR A 154 -7.77 -12.39 -59.86
CA THR A 154 -7.14 -13.71 -59.97
C THR A 154 -7.30 -14.44 -58.65
N SER A 155 -8.09 -15.52 -58.71
CA SER A 155 -8.00 -16.67 -57.81
C SER A 155 -6.58 -17.23 -57.85
N GLY A 156 -6.03 -17.56 -56.69
CA GLY A 156 -4.75 -18.25 -56.57
C GLY A 156 -4.44 -18.42 -55.09
N GLU A 157 -5.01 -19.45 -54.46
CA GLU A 157 -4.37 -20.75 -54.35
C GLU A 157 -3.32 -20.76 -53.22
N LEU A 158 -3.65 -21.60 -52.25
CA LEU A 158 -2.82 -22.15 -51.20
C LEU A 158 -1.37 -22.37 -51.66
N SER A 159 -0.41 -21.68 -51.04
CA SER A 159 0.98 -22.09 -51.10
C SER A 159 1.67 -21.88 -49.75
N LYS A 160 1.60 -22.92 -48.91
CA LYS A 160 2.70 -23.20 -47.96
C LYS A 160 3.89 -23.66 -48.79
N PRO A 161 5.09 -23.18 -48.47
CA PRO A 161 6.24 -24.06 -48.44
C PRO A 161 6.87 -24.07 -47.05
N ASN A 162 6.95 -25.30 -46.56
CA ASN A 162 7.81 -25.74 -45.48
C ASN A 162 9.28 -25.66 -45.92
N ALA A 163 10.15 -25.11 -45.08
CA ALA A 163 11.58 -25.44 -44.99
C ALA A 163 12.07 -24.86 -43.65
N VAL A 164 12.31 -25.66 -42.60
CA VAL A 164 13.44 -26.58 -42.41
C VAL A 164 14.79 -25.85 -42.35
N SER A 165 15.28 -25.74 -41.11
CA SER A 165 16.67 -25.86 -40.66
C SER A 165 17.70 -24.79 -41.01
N GLN A 166 18.30 -24.21 -39.96
CA GLN A 166 19.75 -24.24 -39.65
C GLN A 166 19.95 -23.45 -38.33
N THR A 167 20.32 -24.05 -37.19
CA THR A 167 21.68 -24.45 -36.77
C THR A 167 22.76 -23.40 -37.00
N ALA A 168 23.06 -22.64 -35.95
CA ALA A 168 24.41 -22.44 -35.40
C ALA A 168 24.27 -21.89 -33.97
#